data_AF-A0A4P7UJI9-F1
#
_entry.id   AF-A0A4P7UJI9-F1
#
_cell.length_a   1.000
_cell.length_b   1.000
_cell.length_c   1.000
_cell.angle_alpha   90.00
_cell.angle_beta   90.00
_cell.angle_gamma   90.00
#
_symmetry.space_group_name_H-M   'P 1'
#
loop_
_entity.id
_entity.type
_entity.pdbx_description
1 polymer ?
#
loop_
_entity_poly.entity_id
_entity_poly.type
_entity_poly.pdbx_seq_one_letter_code
_entity_poly.pdbx_strand_id
1 'polypeptide(L)'
;MPKAKSPATMPPSLRKRRKPAPALPQPYRSASLLVRIAPENTGLFRFLLEAYDHVAYFTVLEHKTALLRVIFSPHREDETRRALAQMAQSLPLAVEEWP
;
A
#
# COMPACT_ATOMS: atom_id res chain seq x y z
N MET A 1 18.05 -17.64 23.47
CA MET A 1 18.35 -16.88 22.23
C MET A 1 17.03 -16.38 21.65
N PRO A 2 16.83 -15.07 21.42
CA PRO A 2 15.57 -14.59 20.88
C PRO A 2 15.47 -14.99 19.40
N LYS A 3 14.36 -15.67 19.05
CA LYS A 3 14.06 -16.18 17.72
C LYS A 3 13.92 -15.00 16.76
N ALA A 4 14.70 -14.97 15.68
CA ALA A 4 14.63 -13.92 14.67
C ALA A 4 13.19 -13.82 14.12
N LYS A 5 12.60 -12.61 14.14
CA LYS A 5 11.27 -12.35 13.59
C LYS A 5 11.26 -12.65 12.09
N SER A 6 10.24 -13.38 11.64
CA SER A 6 10.03 -13.71 10.23
C SER A 6 10.02 -12.44 9.35
N PRO A 7 10.62 -12.46 8.14
CA PRO A 7 10.76 -11.28 7.28
C PRO A 7 9.43 -10.66 6.82
N ALA A 8 8.31 -11.38 6.99
CA ALA A 8 6.97 -10.91 6.67
C ALA A 8 6.46 -9.81 7.61
N THR A 9 7.00 -9.73 8.84
CA THR A 9 6.52 -8.80 9.90
C THR A 9 7.33 -7.51 9.96
N MET A 10 8.45 -7.41 9.23
CA MET A 10 9.27 -6.19 9.24
C MET A 10 8.81 -5.21 8.16
N PRO A 11 8.81 -3.89 8.44
CA PRO A 11 8.55 -2.87 7.44
C PRO A 11 9.56 -2.98 6.29
N PRO A 12 9.17 -2.70 5.04
CA PRO A 12 10.01 -2.89 3.84
C PRO A 12 11.37 -2.20 3.93
N SER A 13 11.41 -1.01 4.52
CA SER A 13 12.63 -0.23 4.77
C SER A 13 13.70 -0.96 5.61
N LEU A 14 13.31 -1.94 6.42
CA LEU A 14 14.23 -2.76 7.22
C LEU A 14 14.56 -4.10 6.56
N ARG A 15 14.01 -4.39 5.38
CA ARG A 15 14.28 -5.64 4.65
C ARG A 15 15.56 -5.51 3.83
N LYS A 16 16.36 -6.58 3.80
CA LYS A 16 17.60 -6.65 3.01
C LYS A 16 17.26 -6.43 1.52
N ARG A 17 17.90 -5.43 0.89
CA ARG A 17 17.64 -5.04 -0.50
C ARG A 17 17.92 -6.23 -1.45
N ARG A 18 16.87 -6.75 -2.10
CA ARG A 18 17.01 -7.78 -3.13
C ARG A 18 17.51 -7.16 -4.44
N LYS A 19 18.23 -7.95 -5.25
CA LYS A 19 18.56 -7.58 -6.62
C LYS A 19 17.26 -7.27 -7.37
N PRO A 20 17.20 -6.19 -8.18
CA PRO A 20 16.00 -5.87 -8.94
C PRO A 20 15.66 -7.02 -9.90
N ALA A 21 14.38 -7.39 -9.94
CA ALA A 21 13.88 -8.38 -10.87
C ALA A 21 14.06 -7.89 -12.32
N PRO A 22 14.09 -8.78 -13.32
CA PRO A 22 14.05 -8.40 -14.73
C PRO A 22 12.89 -7.44 -15.02
N ALA A 23 13.12 -6.47 -15.90
CA ALA A 23 12.10 -5.49 -16.25
C ALA A 23 10.88 -6.20 -16.87
N LEU A 24 9.71 -6.02 -16.25
CA LEU A 24 8.45 -6.52 -16.78
C LEU A 24 8.01 -5.67 -17.98
N PRO A 25 7.21 -6.22 -18.91
CA PRO A 25 6.66 -5.45 -20.02
C PRO A 25 5.87 -4.24 -19.49
N GLN A 26 5.94 -3.12 -20.20
CA GLN A 26 5.26 -1.90 -19.77
C GLN A 26 3.74 -2.14 -19.66
N PRO A 27 3.11 -1.84 -18.51
CA PRO A 27 1.67 -1.94 -18.40
C PRO A 27 1.01 -0.81 -19.20
N TYR A 28 -0.01 -1.14 -19.99
CA TYR A 28 -0.78 -0.17 -20.78
C TYR A 28 -1.77 0.66 -19.94
N ARG A 29 -2.03 0.25 -18.69
CA ARG A 29 -2.95 0.92 -17.77
C ARG A 29 -2.49 0.76 -16.33
N SER A 30 -2.84 1.74 -15.50
CA SER A 30 -2.72 1.61 -14.05
C SER A 30 -3.88 0.80 -13.50
N ALA A 31 -3.65 0.09 -12.40
CA ALA A 31 -4.72 -0.50 -11.59
C ALA A 31 -5.11 0.47 -10.47
N SER A 32 -6.29 0.28 -9.88
CA SER A 32 -6.78 1.11 -8.80
C SER A 32 -7.59 0.31 -7.79
N LEU A 33 -7.60 0.79 -6.55
CA LEU A 33 -8.46 0.31 -5.47
C LEU A 33 -9.14 1.50 -4.79
N LEU A 34 -10.31 1.25 -4.22
CA LEU A 34 -10.98 2.18 -3.30
C LEU A 34 -10.54 1.87 -1.87
N VAL A 35 -10.25 2.92 -1.10
CA VAL A 35 -9.95 2.80 0.32
C VAL A 35 -10.80 3.78 1.10
N ARG A 36 -11.48 3.30 2.14
CA ARG A 36 -12.21 4.14 3.10
C ARG A 36 -11.47 4.17 4.42
N ILE A 37 -11.28 5.36 4.95
CA ILE A 37 -10.66 5.61 6.26
C ILE A 37 -11.40 6.73 6.98
N ALA A 38 -11.15 6.88 8.29
CA ALA A 38 -11.56 8.09 8.99
C ALA A 38 -10.75 9.30 8.46
N PRO A 39 -11.36 10.47 8.20
CA PRO A 39 -10.67 11.64 7.65
C PRO A 39 -9.42 12.07 8.41
N GLU A 40 -9.46 12.02 9.74
CA GLU A 40 -8.34 12.31 10.64
C GLU A 40 -7.11 11.42 10.40
N ASN A 41 -7.29 10.23 9.81
CA ASN A 41 -6.23 9.27 9.56
C ASN A 41 -5.60 9.40 8.16
N THR A 42 -6.06 10.33 7.31
CA THR A 42 -5.52 10.50 5.94
C THR A 42 -4.02 10.80 5.93
N GLY A 43 -3.54 11.61 6.89
CA GLY A 43 -2.11 11.89 7.06
C GLY A 43 -1.32 10.65 7.47
N LEU A 44 -1.83 9.86 8.42
CA LEU A 44 -1.20 8.61 8.85
C LEU A 44 -1.18 7.57 7.72
N PHE A 45 -2.26 7.46 6.96
CA PHE A 45 -2.34 6.61 5.77
C PHE A 45 -1.25 6.97 4.77
N ARG A 46 -1.08 8.26 4.46
CA ARG A 46 -0.01 8.75 3.57
C ARG A 46 1.37 8.36 4.10
N PHE A 47 1.64 8.65 5.37
CA PHE A 47 2.92 8.34 6.01
C PHE A 47 3.26 6.85 5.90
N LEU A 48 2.29 5.99 6.21
CA LEU A 48 2.49 4.55 6.12
C LEU A 48 2.69 4.08 4.69
N LEU A 49 1.92 4.60 3.72
CA LEU A 49 2.06 4.22 2.31
C LEU A 49 3.45 4.57 1.76
N GLU A 50 4.01 5.72 2.14
CA GLU A 50 5.36 6.15 1.76
C GLU A 50 6.44 5.19 2.31
N ALA A 51 6.20 4.53 3.45
CA ALA A 51 7.11 3.54 4.02
C ALA A 51 7.15 2.19 3.25
N TYR A 52 6.23 1.97 2.31
CA TYR A 52 6.21 0.80 1.42
C TYR A 52 6.81 1.13 0.04
N ASP A 53 7.99 1.75 -0.01
CA ASP A 53 8.75 2.02 -1.25
C ASP A 53 7.92 2.68 -2.37
N HIS A 54 6.96 3.53 -2.00
CA HIS A 54 6.00 4.18 -2.90
C HIS A 54 5.35 3.19 -3.89
N VAL A 55 4.91 2.01 -3.40
CA VAL A 55 4.24 0.99 -4.22
C VAL A 55 2.95 1.49 -4.89
N ALA A 56 2.33 2.51 -4.31
CA ALA A 56 1.17 3.19 -4.85
C ALA A 56 1.22 4.68 -4.48
N TYR A 57 0.45 5.49 -5.20
CA TYR A 57 0.05 6.82 -4.76
C TYR A 57 -1.47 6.85 -4.60
N PHE A 58 -2.00 7.86 -3.94
CA PHE A 58 -3.44 8.00 -3.78
C PHE A 58 -3.92 9.42 -4.05
N THR A 59 -5.20 9.54 -4.36
CA THR A 59 -5.92 10.81 -4.37
C THR A 59 -7.17 10.69 -3.52
N VAL A 60 -7.60 11.81 -2.92
CA VAL A 60 -8.84 11.88 -2.14
C VAL A 60 -9.99 12.15 -3.10
N LEU A 61 -10.94 11.22 -3.20
CA LEU A 61 -12.16 11.39 -4.01
C LEU A 61 -13.22 12.18 -3.27
N GLU A 62 -13.33 11.97 -1.96
CA GLU A 62 -14.27 12.68 -1.09
C GLU A 62 -13.62 12.86 0.29
N HIS A 63 -13.63 14.10 0.80
CA HIS A 63 -12.87 14.49 1.99
C HIS A 63 -13.60 14.23 3.32
N LYS A 64 -14.93 14.37 3.38
CA LYS A 64 -15.74 14.14 4.61
C LYS A 64 -15.78 12.69 5.04
N THR A 65 -15.72 11.79 4.08
CA THR A 65 -15.73 10.33 4.26
C THR A 65 -14.36 9.71 4.05
N ALA A 66 -13.37 10.54 3.67
CA ALA A 66 -12.03 10.15 3.26
C ALA A 66 -12.02 8.89 2.38
N LEU A 67 -12.80 8.98 1.30
CA LEU A 67 -12.78 7.99 0.23
C LEU A 67 -11.55 8.28 -0.64
N LEU A 68 -10.63 7.33 -0.68
CA LEU A 68 -9.38 7.42 -1.42
C LEU A 68 -9.42 6.52 -2.64
N ARG A 69 -8.83 6.98 -3.73
CA ARG A 69 -8.43 6.13 -4.85
C ARG A 69 -6.93 5.87 -4.73
N VAL A 70 -6.56 4.61 -4.54
CA VAL A 70 -5.16 4.16 -4.53
C VAL A 70 -4.82 3.64 -5.91
N ILE A 71 -3.76 4.18 -6.53
CA ILE A 71 -3.35 3.89 -7.91
C ILE A 71 -1.96 3.27 -7.89
N PHE A 72 -1.80 2.16 -8.60
CA PHE A 72 -0.56 1.38 -8.62
C PHE A 72 -0.32 0.73 -9.99
N SER A 73 0.92 0.28 -10.21
CA SER A 73 1.26 -0.55 -11.36
C SER A 73 0.59 -1.93 -11.21
N PRO A 74 -0.07 -2.49 -12.24
CA PRO A 74 -0.64 -3.83 -12.17
C PRO A 74 0.37 -4.91 -11.73
N HIS A 75 1.64 -4.74 -12.09
CA HIS A 75 2.72 -5.64 -11.68
C HIS A 75 3.00 -5.65 -10.17
N ARG A 76 2.49 -4.65 -9.45
CA ARG A 76 2.64 -4.49 -7.99
C ARG A 76 1.34 -4.75 -7.24
N GLU A 77 0.31 -5.29 -7.88
CA GLU A 77 -0.99 -5.51 -7.22
C GLU A 77 -0.88 -6.31 -5.92
N ASP A 78 -0.17 -7.44 -5.95
CA ASP A 78 0.05 -8.27 -4.76
C ASP A 78 0.77 -7.50 -3.65
N GLU A 79 1.74 -6.66 -4.02
CA GLU A 79 2.51 -5.86 -3.08
C GLU A 79 1.65 -4.74 -2.47
N THR A 80 0.87 -4.05 -3.28
CA THR A 80 -0.06 -3.01 -2.84
C THR A 80 -1.14 -3.59 -1.93
N ARG A 81 -1.78 -4.71 -2.29
CA ARG A 81 -2.79 -5.37 -1.46
C ARG A 81 -2.22 -5.84 -0.13
N ARG A 82 -0.99 -6.40 -0.13
CA ARG A 82 -0.29 -6.77 1.11
C ARG A 82 0.05 -5.56 1.97
N ALA A 83 0.50 -4.45 1.38
CA ALA A 83 0.77 -3.22 2.11
C ALA A 83 -0.50 -2.68 2.79
N LEU A 84 -1.62 -2.60 2.06
CA LEU A 84 -2.91 -2.16 2.61
C LEU A 84 -3.40 -3.09 3.73
N ALA A 85 -3.25 -4.41 3.58
CA ALA A 85 -3.60 -5.38 4.63
C ALA A 85 -2.70 -5.26 5.88
N GLN A 86 -1.43 -4.88 5.72
CA GLN A 86 -0.54 -4.59 6.84
C GLN A 86 -0.89 -3.25 7.51
N MET A 87 -1.23 -2.22 6.73
CA MET A 87 -1.70 -0.93 7.26
C MET A 87 -2.99 -1.07 8.06
N ALA A 88 -3.91 -1.96 7.63
CA ALA A 88 -5.16 -2.26 8.32
C ALA A 88 -4.97 -2.82 9.75
N GLN A 89 -3.76 -3.30 10.09
CA GLN A 89 -3.42 -3.72 11.46
C GLN A 89 -3.12 -2.55 12.38
N SER A 90 -2.76 -1.39 11.82
CA SER A 90 -2.39 -0.18 12.56
C SER A 90 -3.45 0.90 12.53
N LEU A 91 -4.31 0.94 11.50
CA LEU A 91 -5.40 1.89 11.38
C LEU A 91 -6.67 1.24 10.81
N PRO A 92 -7.87 1.66 11.25
CA PRO A 92 -9.11 1.20 10.65
C PRO A 92 -9.22 1.68 9.21
N LEU A 93 -9.20 0.74 8.26
CA LEU A 93 -9.41 1.01 6.84
C LEU A 93 -10.19 -0.14 6.19
N ALA A 94 -11.00 0.19 5.18
CA ALA A 94 -11.64 -0.78 4.30
C ALA A 94 -11.09 -0.64 2.88
N VAL A 95 -10.87 -1.77 2.19
CA VAL A 95 -10.42 -1.82 0.80
C VAL A 95 -11.53 -2.41 -0.04
N GLU A 96 -11.86 -1.75 -1.14
CA GLU A 96 -12.88 -2.15 -2.11
C GLU A 96 -12.28 -2.14 -3.53
N GLU A 97 -12.85 -2.93 -4.43
CA GLU A 97 -12.44 -2.93 -5.84
C GLU A 97 -12.81 -1.60 -6.52
N TRP A 98 -11.98 -1.15 -7.46
CA TRP A 98 -12.28 0.03 -8.27
C TRP A 98 -13.28 -0.33 -9.40
N PRO A 99 -14.34 0.47 -9.61
CA PRO A 99 -15.37 0.20 -10.62
C PRO A 99 -14.88 0.42 -12.07
#